data_AF-A0AA41SJ49-F1
#
_entry.id   AF-A0AA41SJ49-F1
#
_cell.length_a   1.000
_cell.length_b   1.000
_cell.length_c   1.000
_cell.angle_alpha   90.00
_cell.angle_beta   90.00
_cell.angle_gamma   90.00
#
_symmetry.space_group_name_H-M   'P 1'
#
loop_
_entity.id
_entity.type
_entity.pdbx_description
1 polymer ?
#
loop_
_entity_poly.entity_id
_entity_poly.type
_entity_poly.pdbx_seq_one_letter_code
_entity_poly.pdbx_strand_id
1 'polypeptide(L)'
;MARGNLLVALISFLLILNVLGVLSATFTVINKCNHTVWPAISSSNSTTGVSPLNTTGFSLQIDESKNVTVPSSWSGRLWGRTNCGKNSTGGFSCVTGDCGSGRLECSGALARSGQPPVTLAEFALEAAGTGLDFYDVSFVDGFNLPMLVVPETGNCTTTGCAMNLNGGCPNELKELSQDGITVGCRSACEALREPQYCCTGAYNTPNTCKPTPYSKFFKNACPLAFSYALDDDRPVFTCAPTNYVITFCPPLPTINTPTKNPEAAAPAGGGESLDPVSKGKKNRLKIRRAFSFFFF
;
A
#
# COMPACT_ATOMS: atom_id res chain seq x y z
N MET A 1 -11.63 -9.32 57.82
CA MET A 1 -11.72 -8.21 56.85
C MET A 1 -10.54 -8.15 55.87
N ALA A 2 -9.28 -8.25 56.31
CA ALA A 2 -8.10 -8.09 55.42
C ALA A 2 -7.98 -9.11 54.27
N ARG A 3 -8.33 -10.40 54.48
CA ARG A 3 -8.26 -11.44 53.44
C ARG A 3 -9.25 -11.26 52.28
N GLY A 4 -10.44 -10.72 52.57
CA GLY A 4 -11.45 -10.46 51.54
C GLY A 4 -11.05 -9.31 50.61
N ASN A 5 -10.43 -8.26 51.18
CA ASN A 5 -9.97 -7.10 50.42
C ASN A 5 -8.83 -7.44 49.45
N LEU A 6 -7.93 -8.37 49.83
CA LEU A 6 -6.85 -8.84 48.97
C LEU A 6 -7.36 -9.65 47.76
N LEU A 7 -8.39 -10.49 47.98
CA LEU A 7 -8.99 -11.29 46.91
C LEU A 7 -9.73 -10.41 45.89
N VAL A 8 -10.46 -9.39 46.38
CA VAL A 8 -11.15 -8.41 45.53
C VAL A 8 -10.14 -7.56 44.74
N ALA A 9 -9.02 -7.18 45.35
CA ALA A 9 -7.95 -6.44 44.66
C ALA A 9 -7.28 -7.29 43.56
N LEU A 10 -7.02 -8.58 43.81
CA LEU A 10 -6.47 -9.51 42.83
C LEU A 10 -7.41 -9.74 41.64
N ILE A 11 -8.71 -9.93 41.91
CA ILE A 11 -9.73 -10.09 40.86
C ILE A 11 -9.87 -8.79 40.05
N SER A 12 -9.84 -7.63 40.70
CA SER A 12 -9.88 -6.33 40.02
C SER A 12 -8.65 -6.09 39.17
N PHE A 13 -7.46 -6.47 39.66
CA PHE A 13 -6.20 -6.39 38.90
C PHE A 13 -6.18 -7.35 37.70
N LEU A 14 -6.67 -8.58 37.86
CA LEU A 14 -6.84 -9.55 36.77
C LEU A 14 -7.87 -9.06 35.73
N LEU A 15 -8.98 -8.45 36.16
CA LEU A 15 -9.95 -7.85 35.25
C LEU A 15 -9.36 -6.65 34.49
N ILE A 16 -8.58 -5.78 35.15
CA ILE A 16 -7.88 -4.66 34.50
C ILE A 16 -6.82 -5.15 33.50
N LEU A 17 -6.11 -6.25 33.79
CA LEU A 17 -5.17 -6.90 32.86
C LEU A 17 -5.85 -7.45 31.61
N ASN A 18 -7.11 -7.89 31.70
CA ASN A 18 -7.91 -8.34 30.54
C ASN A 18 -8.51 -7.18 29.72
N VAL A 19 -8.52 -5.94 30.23
CA VAL A 19 -9.03 -4.75 29.53
C VAL A 19 -7.93 -4.07 28.69
N LEU A 20 -6.66 -4.42 28.89
CA LEU A 20 -5.56 -4.05 27.98
C LEU A 20 -5.39 -5.10 26.87
N GLY A 21 -6.49 -5.44 26.19
CA GLY A 21 -6.38 -6.12 24.90
C GLY A 21 -5.70 -5.17 23.93
N VAL A 22 -4.44 -5.46 23.57
CA VAL A 22 -3.80 -4.77 22.44
C VAL A 22 -4.63 -5.13 21.20
N LEU A 23 -5.47 -4.20 20.77
CA LEU A 23 -6.10 -4.30 19.45
C LEU A 23 -4.98 -4.39 18.42
N SER A 24 -5.08 -5.33 17.49
CA SER A 24 -4.11 -5.54 16.43
C SER A 24 -4.86 -5.84 15.15
N ALA A 25 -4.29 -5.44 14.02
CA ALA A 25 -4.80 -5.82 12.72
C ALA A 25 -4.04 -7.04 12.22
N THR A 26 -4.75 -7.93 11.53
CA THR A 26 -4.13 -9.04 10.82
C THR A 26 -4.08 -8.74 9.33
N PHE A 27 -2.90 -8.87 8.75
CA PHE A 27 -2.66 -8.83 7.32
C PHE A 27 -2.49 -10.26 6.81
N THR A 28 -3.41 -10.73 5.97
CA THR A 28 -3.27 -12.00 5.25
C THR A 28 -2.61 -11.72 3.91
N VAL A 29 -1.33 -12.07 3.81
CA VAL A 29 -0.50 -11.82 2.62
C VAL A 29 -0.49 -13.08 1.76
N ILE A 30 -0.95 -12.97 0.51
CA ILE A 30 -1.16 -14.09 -0.41
C ILE A 30 -0.31 -13.89 -1.66
N ASN A 31 0.38 -14.95 -2.09
CA ASN A 31 1.06 -14.99 -3.37
C ASN A 31 0.22 -15.77 -4.41
N LYS A 32 -0.34 -15.05 -5.39
CA LYS A 32 -0.98 -15.65 -6.58
C LYS A 32 -0.12 -15.52 -7.85
N CYS A 33 1.13 -15.09 -7.71
CA CYS A 33 2.08 -15.07 -8.81
C CYS A 33 2.49 -16.50 -9.16
N ASN A 34 2.92 -16.72 -10.40
CA ASN A 34 3.46 -17.99 -10.88
C ASN A 34 4.95 -18.21 -10.50
N HIS A 35 5.42 -17.48 -9.49
CA HIS A 35 6.78 -17.53 -8.98
C HIS A 35 6.78 -17.17 -7.49
N THR A 36 7.86 -17.51 -6.79
CA THR A 36 8.06 -17.13 -5.39
C THR A 36 8.15 -15.61 -5.27
N VAL A 37 7.44 -15.04 -4.30
CA VAL A 37 7.57 -13.64 -3.89
C VAL A 37 8.18 -13.61 -2.49
N TRP A 38 8.99 -12.60 -2.21
CA TRP A 38 9.53 -12.40 -0.86
C TRP A 38 8.96 -11.11 -0.27
N PRO A 39 7.79 -11.16 0.39
CA PRO A 39 7.24 -9.97 1.02
C PRO A 39 8.21 -9.35 2.03
N ALA A 40 8.14 -8.03 2.13
CA ALA A 40 8.85 -7.23 3.11
C ALA A 40 7.89 -6.23 3.73
N ILE A 41 8.10 -5.93 5.01
CA ILE A 41 7.26 -5.01 5.78
C ILE A 41 8.16 -4.10 6.63
N SER A 42 7.83 -2.81 6.63
CA SER A 42 8.59 -1.78 7.34
C SER A 42 7.64 -0.83 8.07
N SER A 43 8.00 -0.47 9.31
CA SER A 43 7.26 0.50 10.12
C SER A 43 7.80 1.91 9.86
N SER A 44 6.92 2.87 9.60
CA SER A 44 7.32 4.27 9.33
C SER A 44 7.76 5.04 10.57
N ASN A 45 7.31 4.64 11.76
CA ASN A 45 7.64 5.33 13.01
C ASN A 45 7.70 4.30 14.15
N SER A 46 8.91 3.94 14.60
CA SER A 46 9.06 3.28 15.90
C SER A 46 8.99 4.35 16.99
N THR A 47 7.81 4.94 17.19
CA THR A 47 7.57 5.68 18.43
C THR A 47 7.84 4.69 19.57
N THR A 48 8.65 5.08 20.54
CA THR A 48 8.94 4.27 21.74
C THR A 48 7.63 3.76 22.33
N GLY A 49 7.38 2.45 22.25
CA GLY A 49 6.15 1.82 22.74
C GLY A 49 5.37 0.98 21.71
N VAL A 50 5.65 1.08 20.40
CA VAL A 50 5.05 0.17 19.41
C VAL A 50 5.78 -1.18 19.45
N SER A 51 5.04 -2.27 19.69
CA SER A 51 5.59 -3.62 19.74
C SER A 51 6.31 -3.94 18.41
N PRO A 52 7.52 -4.54 18.45
CA PRO A 52 8.22 -4.92 17.23
C PRO A 52 7.36 -5.90 16.41
N LEU A 53 7.41 -5.76 15.08
CA LEU A 53 6.77 -6.70 14.17
C LEU A 53 7.39 -8.09 14.34
N ASN A 54 6.56 -9.13 14.27
CA ASN A 54 7.02 -10.52 14.35
C ASN A 54 7.93 -10.93 13.19
N THR A 55 7.84 -10.23 12.05
CA THR A 55 8.70 -10.40 10.87
C THR A 55 8.72 -9.10 10.07
N THR A 56 9.84 -8.83 9.41
CA THR A 56 10.08 -7.73 8.46
C THR A 56 10.34 -8.23 7.04
N GLY A 57 10.48 -9.54 6.85
CA GLY A 57 10.59 -10.15 5.53
C GLY A 57 10.52 -11.67 5.56
N PHE A 58 9.82 -12.25 4.58
CA PHE A 58 9.61 -13.69 4.48
C PHE A 58 9.46 -14.11 3.02
N SER A 59 9.40 -15.42 2.74
CA SER A 59 9.12 -15.98 1.42
C SER A 59 7.69 -16.52 1.36
N LEU A 60 7.05 -16.38 0.21
CA LEU A 60 5.80 -17.06 -0.15
C LEU A 60 5.97 -17.79 -1.47
N GLN A 61 5.80 -19.12 -1.46
CA GLN A 61 5.70 -19.92 -2.67
C GLN A 61 4.40 -19.63 -3.42
N ILE A 62 4.27 -20.22 -4.61
CA ILE A 62 3.04 -20.12 -5.41
C ILE A 62 1.85 -20.60 -4.56
N ASP A 63 0.77 -19.82 -4.54
CA ASP A 63 -0.45 -20.05 -3.79
C ASP A 63 -0.32 -20.07 -2.25
N GLU A 64 0.87 -19.75 -1.72
CA GLU A 64 1.09 -19.66 -0.29
C GLU A 64 0.52 -18.35 0.29
N SER A 65 0.08 -18.43 1.55
CA SER A 65 -0.34 -17.27 2.33
C SER A 65 0.31 -17.25 3.71
N LYS A 66 0.56 -16.07 4.26
CA LYS A 66 1.03 -15.89 5.64
C LYS A 66 0.29 -14.74 6.31
N ASN A 67 -0.12 -14.96 7.55
CA ASN A 67 -0.68 -13.92 8.40
C ASN A 67 0.45 -13.15 9.09
N VAL A 68 0.35 -11.83 9.07
CA VAL A 68 1.22 -10.89 9.77
C VAL A 68 0.36 -10.04 10.69
N THR A 69 0.64 -10.08 11.98
CA THR A 69 -0.04 -9.23 12.96
C THR A 69 0.72 -7.93 13.11
N VAL A 70 0.03 -6.81 12.96
CA VAL A 70 0.57 -5.47 13.20
C VAL A 70 -0.14 -4.83 14.39
N PRO A 71 0.55 -4.04 15.23
CA PRO A 71 -0.09 -3.35 16.36
C PRO A 71 -1.22 -2.41 15.91
N SER A 72 -2.17 -2.10 16.80
CA SER A 72 -3.05 -0.94 16.61
C SER A 72 -2.22 0.34 16.46
N SER A 73 -2.79 1.33 15.77
CA SER A 73 -2.09 2.58 15.45
C SER A 73 -0.79 2.42 14.65
N TRP A 74 -0.54 1.23 14.07
CA TRP A 74 0.65 0.99 13.26
C TRP A 74 0.58 1.79 11.96
N SER A 75 1.73 2.34 11.57
CA SER A 75 1.91 2.91 10.25
C SER A 75 3.17 2.36 9.60
N GLY A 76 3.05 2.00 8.33
CA GLY A 76 4.15 1.41 7.59
C GLY A 76 3.74 0.92 6.21
N ARG A 77 4.64 0.18 5.60
CA ARG A 77 4.57 -0.25 4.21
C ARG A 77 4.80 -1.75 4.08
N LEU A 78 4.16 -2.35 3.09
CA LEU A 78 4.38 -3.73 2.67
C LEU A 78 4.59 -3.77 1.16
N TRP A 79 5.56 -4.57 0.72
CA TRP A 79 5.83 -4.77 -0.70
C TRP A 79 6.33 -6.18 -0.99
N GLY A 80 6.33 -6.55 -2.27
CA GLY A 80 6.83 -7.84 -2.76
C GLY A 80 8.17 -7.69 -3.44
N ARG A 81 9.15 -8.51 -3.05
CA ARG A 81 10.44 -8.62 -3.73
C ARG A 81 10.43 -9.78 -4.72
N THR A 82 11.14 -9.64 -5.83
CA THR A 82 11.22 -10.66 -6.89
C THR A 82 12.66 -11.03 -7.22
N ASN A 83 12.81 -12.24 -7.77
CA ASN A 83 14.08 -12.81 -8.22
C ASN A 83 15.16 -12.72 -7.15
N CYS A 84 14.81 -13.11 -5.92
CA CYS A 84 15.72 -13.06 -4.79
C CYS A 84 16.59 -14.31 -4.69
N GLY A 85 17.82 -14.13 -4.22
CA GLY A 85 18.77 -15.22 -4.02
C GLY A 85 19.95 -14.80 -3.15
N LYS A 86 20.86 -15.74 -2.90
CA LYS A 86 22.16 -15.42 -2.33
C LYS A 86 23.05 -14.82 -3.42
N ASN A 87 23.61 -13.65 -3.16
CA ASN A 87 24.63 -13.03 -4.00
C ASN A 87 25.98 -13.75 -3.86
N SER A 88 26.96 -13.32 -4.64
CA SER A 88 28.32 -13.89 -4.66
C SER A 88 29.06 -13.77 -3.32
N THR A 89 28.66 -12.85 -2.43
CA THR A 89 29.23 -12.69 -1.08
C THR A 89 28.45 -13.44 -0.01
N GLY A 90 27.45 -14.26 -0.39
CA GLY A 90 26.61 -15.04 0.51
C GLY A 90 25.46 -14.27 1.18
N GLY A 91 25.29 -12.98 0.88
CA GLY A 91 24.19 -12.14 1.34
C GLY A 91 22.92 -12.34 0.51
N PHE A 92 21.75 -12.06 1.06
CA PHE A 92 20.49 -12.13 0.34
C PHE A 92 20.23 -10.83 -0.42
N SER A 93 19.86 -10.92 -1.70
CA SER A 93 19.52 -9.77 -2.55
C SER A 93 18.41 -10.12 -3.54
N CYS A 94 17.64 -9.12 -3.95
CA CYS A 94 16.55 -9.23 -4.93
C CYS A 94 16.78 -8.30 -6.13
N VAL A 95 16.20 -8.64 -7.29
CA VAL A 95 16.28 -7.77 -8.48
C VAL A 95 15.37 -6.55 -8.34
N THR A 96 14.16 -6.72 -7.78
CA THR A 96 13.24 -5.60 -7.54
C THR A 96 12.82 -5.55 -6.08
N GLY A 97 12.68 -4.34 -5.54
CA GLY A 97 12.19 -4.12 -4.17
C GLY A 97 13.18 -4.53 -3.09
N ASP A 98 14.45 -4.78 -3.41
CA ASP A 98 15.45 -5.15 -2.41
C ASP A 98 15.52 -4.11 -1.29
N CYS A 99 15.67 -4.56 -0.05
CA CYS A 99 15.67 -3.68 1.11
C CYS A 99 17.08 -3.36 1.64
N GLY A 100 18.12 -3.81 0.94
CA GLY A 100 19.52 -3.49 1.24
C GLY A 100 20.06 -4.08 2.53
N SER A 101 19.31 -4.95 3.22
CA SER A 101 19.74 -5.53 4.51
C SER A 101 20.77 -6.66 4.34
N GLY A 102 20.94 -7.17 3.11
CA GLY A 102 21.71 -8.39 2.85
C GLY A 102 21.09 -9.65 3.46
N ARG A 103 19.84 -9.58 3.91
CA ARG A 103 19.11 -10.65 4.61
C ARG A 103 17.67 -10.76 4.11
N LEU A 104 17.03 -11.88 4.41
CA LEU A 104 15.60 -12.06 4.13
C LEU A 104 14.75 -11.03 4.89
N GLU A 105 15.08 -10.81 6.15
CA GLU A 105 14.47 -9.80 7.02
C GLU A 105 14.95 -8.39 6.63
N CYS A 106 14.04 -7.43 6.55
CA CYS A 106 14.32 -6.03 6.19
C CYS A 106 14.54 -5.13 7.41
N SER A 107 15.14 -5.68 8.47
CA SER A 107 15.33 -4.98 9.75
C SER A 107 16.26 -3.77 9.64
N GLY A 108 15.79 -2.59 10.07
CA GLY A 108 16.63 -1.40 10.31
C GLY A 108 15.94 -0.08 9.95
N ALA A 109 16.31 1.01 10.63
CA ALA A 109 15.75 2.36 10.43
C ALA A 109 15.96 2.96 9.02
N LEU A 110 16.73 2.28 8.15
CA LEU A 110 17.09 2.73 6.80
C LEU A 110 16.23 2.08 5.70
N ALA A 111 15.56 0.95 5.95
CA ALA A 111 14.71 0.29 4.95
C ALA A 111 13.27 0.85 5.00
N ARG A 112 13.10 2.14 4.66
CA ARG A 112 11.78 2.79 4.65
C ARG A 112 10.86 2.30 3.51
N SER A 113 11.44 1.75 2.46
CA SER A 113 10.77 1.06 1.35
C SER A 113 11.78 0.14 0.65
N GLY A 114 11.31 -0.71 -0.27
CA GLY A 114 12.19 -1.43 -1.18
C GLY A 114 12.81 -0.49 -2.22
N GLN A 115 13.98 -0.86 -2.76
CA GLN A 115 14.60 -0.14 -3.87
C GLN A 115 13.64 -0.10 -5.08
N PRO A 116 13.30 1.10 -5.59
CA PRO A 116 12.45 1.26 -6.77
C PRO A 116 13.02 0.58 -8.03
N PRO A 117 12.18 0.07 -8.94
CA PRO A 117 10.71 0.17 -8.91
C PRO A 117 10.06 -0.83 -7.96
N VAL A 118 9.07 -0.37 -7.20
CA VAL A 118 8.35 -1.20 -6.24
C VAL A 118 6.89 -0.75 -6.07
N THR A 119 5.97 -1.70 -6.21
CA THR A 119 4.57 -1.50 -5.81
C THR A 119 4.46 -1.54 -4.29
N LEU A 120 3.90 -0.50 -3.68
CA LEU A 120 3.75 -0.39 -2.23
C LEU A 120 2.28 -0.55 -1.82
N ALA A 121 2.01 -1.29 -0.75
CA ALA A 121 0.82 -1.11 0.07
C ALA A 121 1.21 -0.26 1.29
N GLU A 122 0.51 0.85 1.50
CA GLU A 122 0.78 1.81 2.57
C GLU A 122 -0.40 1.82 3.55
N PHE A 123 -0.11 1.83 4.85
CA PHE A 123 -1.13 1.81 5.91
C PHE A 123 -0.82 2.81 7.03
N ALA A 124 -1.83 3.53 7.49
CA ALA A 124 -1.84 4.21 8.77
C ALA A 124 -3.11 3.80 9.52
N LEU A 125 -2.98 2.78 10.37
CA LEU A 125 -4.08 2.24 11.16
C LEU A 125 -4.42 3.18 12.30
N GLU A 126 -5.70 3.31 12.63
CA GLU A 126 -6.21 4.19 13.69
C GLU A 126 -5.54 5.58 13.75
N ALA A 127 -5.25 6.16 12.57
CA ALA A 127 -4.29 7.24 12.47
C ALA A 127 -4.69 8.46 13.32
N ALA A 128 -3.74 8.97 14.11
CA ALA A 128 -3.85 10.22 14.88
C ALA A 128 -5.12 10.34 15.75
N GLY A 129 -5.62 9.23 16.30
CA GLY A 129 -6.80 9.23 17.18
C GLY A 129 -8.12 9.48 16.43
N THR A 130 -8.12 9.36 15.10
CA THR A 130 -9.35 9.44 14.29
C THR A 130 -10.26 8.23 14.46
N GLY A 131 -9.69 7.11 14.95
CA GLY A 131 -10.38 5.82 15.02
C GLY A 131 -10.64 5.20 13.63
N LEU A 132 -9.93 5.66 12.59
CA LEU A 132 -10.03 5.16 11.23
C LEU A 132 -8.66 4.69 10.73
N ASP A 133 -8.71 3.65 9.89
CA ASP A 133 -7.57 3.21 9.12
C ASP A 133 -7.52 3.94 7.79
N PHE A 134 -6.30 4.27 7.36
CA PHE A 134 -5.99 4.79 6.05
C PHE A 134 -5.09 3.80 5.31
N TYR A 135 -5.41 3.49 4.06
CA TYR A 135 -4.64 2.55 3.27
C TYR A 135 -4.72 2.85 1.78
N ASP A 136 -3.69 2.45 1.05
CA ASP A 136 -3.66 2.51 -0.40
C ASP A 136 -2.62 1.56 -1.00
N VAL A 137 -2.70 1.39 -2.32
CA VAL A 137 -1.59 0.90 -3.14
C VAL A 137 -1.03 2.06 -3.95
N SER A 138 0.29 2.15 -4.00
CA SER A 138 1.02 3.27 -4.56
C SER A 138 2.07 2.83 -5.57
N PHE A 139 2.10 3.54 -6.70
CA PHE A 139 3.13 3.45 -7.74
C PHE A 139 4.02 4.69 -7.80
N VAL A 140 4.03 5.51 -6.73
CA VAL A 140 4.93 6.67 -6.63
C VAL A 140 6.39 6.22 -6.77
N ASP A 141 6.72 5.06 -6.19
CA ASP A 141 8.02 4.40 -6.27
C ASP A 141 8.10 3.40 -7.43
N GLY A 142 7.18 3.48 -8.40
CA GLY A 142 7.09 2.60 -9.56
C GLY A 142 6.26 1.34 -9.32
N PHE A 143 6.43 0.35 -10.21
CA PHE A 143 5.68 -0.89 -10.25
C PHE A 143 6.62 -2.07 -10.49
N ASN A 144 6.45 -3.16 -9.75
CA ASN A 144 7.13 -4.43 -10.05
C ASN A 144 6.15 -5.61 -10.11
N LEU A 145 5.20 -5.64 -9.19
CA LEU A 145 4.18 -6.67 -9.07
C LEU A 145 2.77 -6.06 -9.03
N PRO A 146 1.76 -6.72 -9.64
CA PRO A 146 0.36 -6.40 -9.37
C PRO A 146 0.03 -6.71 -7.90
N MET A 147 -0.80 -5.87 -7.29
CA MET A 147 -1.16 -5.98 -5.88
C MET A 147 -2.58 -5.48 -5.66
N LEU A 148 -3.37 -6.18 -4.85
CA LEU A 148 -4.63 -5.68 -4.30
C LEU A 148 -4.59 -5.70 -2.78
N VAL A 149 -5.21 -4.69 -2.17
CA VAL A 149 -5.48 -4.61 -0.74
C VAL A 149 -6.99 -4.55 -0.54
N VAL A 150 -7.52 -5.56 0.17
CA VAL A 150 -8.95 -5.72 0.43
C VAL A 150 -9.19 -5.69 1.94
N PRO A 151 -9.94 -4.71 2.47
CA PRO A 151 -10.40 -4.74 3.85
C PRO A 151 -11.42 -5.88 4.06
N GLU A 152 -11.31 -6.65 5.14
CA GLU A 152 -12.22 -7.79 5.39
C GLU A 152 -13.62 -7.37 5.83
N THR A 153 -13.74 -6.20 6.48
CA THR A 153 -15.02 -5.71 7.02
C THR A 153 -15.27 -4.24 6.62
N GLY A 154 -16.51 -3.78 6.82
CA GLY A 154 -16.83 -2.34 6.79
C GLY A 154 -17.29 -1.76 5.45
N ASN A 155 -17.60 -2.56 4.42
CA ASN A 155 -17.97 -2.09 3.07
C ASN A 155 -16.98 -1.04 2.50
N CYS A 156 -15.71 -1.18 2.87
CA CYS A 156 -14.64 -0.29 2.47
C CYS A 156 -14.12 -0.66 1.08
N THR A 157 -13.52 0.31 0.37
CA THR A 157 -13.16 0.13 -1.05
C THR A 157 -11.82 -0.59 -1.19
N THR A 158 -11.77 -1.60 -2.05
CA THR A 158 -10.51 -2.23 -2.48
C THR A 158 -9.61 -1.25 -3.23
N THR A 159 -8.30 -1.34 -3.00
CA THR A 159 -7.28 -0.52 -3.67
C THR A 159 -6.21 -1.40 -4.34
N GLY A 160 -5.56 -0.87 -5.38
CA GLY A 160 -4.51 -1.56 -6.13
C GLY A 160 -4.84 -1.86 -7.58
N CYS A 161 -4.17 -2.87 -8.11
CA CYS A 161 -4.22 -3.25 -9.50
C CYS A 161 -3.91 -4.75 -9.71
N ALA A 162 -4.80 -5.42 -10.45
CA ALA A 162 -4.58 -6.80 -10.88
C ALA A 162 -3.78 -6.91 -12.19
N MET A 163 -3.67 -5.82 -12.96
CA MET A 163 -2.94 -5.82 -14.22
C MET A 163 -1.43 -5.78 -14.01
N ASN A 164 -0.71 -6.53 -14.85
CA ASN A 164 0.74 -6.43 -14.93
C ASN A 164 1.14 -5.31 -15.91
N LEU A 165 1.81 -4.27 -15.39
CA LEU A 165 2.20 -3.08 -16.17
C LEU A 165 3.56 -3.23 -16.85
N ASN A 166 4.36 -4.25 -16.51
CA ASN A 166 5.72 -4.40 -17.03
C ASN A 166 5.75 -4.51 -18.56
N GLY A 167 4.78 -5.21 -19.17
CA GLY A 167 4.71 -5.37 -20.63
C GLY A 167 4.38 -4.08 -21.40
N GLY A 168 3.68 -3.14 -20.76
CA GLY A 168 3.30 -1.84 -21.35
C GLY A 168 4.19 -0.68 -20.93
N CYS A 169 5.21 -0.93 -20.10
CA CYS A 169 6.02 0.13 -19.52
C CYS A 169 6.71 0.98 -20.60
N PRO A 170 6.65 2.33 -20.54
CA PRO A 170 7.42 3.20 -21.43
C PRO A 170 8.91 2.87 -21.39
N ASN A 171 9.60 2.98 -22.52
CA ASN A 171 10.97 2.45 -22.67
C ASN A 171 11.95 3.10 -21.69
N GLU A 172 11.85 4.40 -21.49
CA GLU A 172 12.62 5.22 -20.56
C GLU A 172 12.35 4.91 -19.08
N LEU A 173 11.29 4.15 -18.78
CA LEU A 173 10.91 3.74 -17.42
C LEU A 173 11.18 2.26 -17.14
N LYS A 174 11.58 1.46 -18.13
CA LYS A 174 11.77 0.02 -17.96
C LYS A 174 12.93 -0.28 -17.02
N GLU A 175 12.67 -1.12 -16.03
CA GLU A 175 13.72 -1.85 -15.32
C GLU A 175 13.92 -3.21 -15.97
N LEU A 176 15.14 -3.50 -16.39
CA LEU A 176 15.47 -4.73 -17.12
C LEU A 176 16.27 -5.69 -16.23
N SER A 177 15.98 -6.99 -16.32
CA SER A 177 16.87 -8.02 -15.82
C SER A 177 18.15 -8.10 -16.66
N GLN A 178 19.11 -8.91 -16.19
CA GLN A 178 20.33 -9.22 -16.96
C GLN A 178 20.02 -9.84 -18.34
N ASP A 179 18.89 -10.54 -18.47
CA ASP A 179 18.43 -11.17 -19.71
C ASP A 179 17.61 -10.21 -20.60
N GLY A 180 17.53 -8.92 -20.24
CA GLY A 180 16.79 -7.92 -21.01
C GLY A 180 15.26 -7.99 -20.85
N ILE A 181 14.76 -8.77 -19.88
CA ILE A 181 13.33 -8.87 -19.59
C ILE A 181 12.91 -7.71 -18.69
N THR A 182 11.81 -7.03 -19.00
CA THR A 182 11.27 -5.99 -18.12
C THR A 182 10.73 -6.61 -16.82
N VAL A 183 11.41 -6.35 -15.71
CA VAL A 183 11.09 -6.84 -14.36
C VAL A 183 10.37 -5.82 -13.50
N GLY A 184 10.36 -4.56 -13.93
CA GLY A 184 9.63 -3.48 -13.27
C GLY A 184 9.49 -2.27 -14.19
N CYS A 185 8.68 -1.32 -13.74
CA CYS A 185 8.44 -0.04 -14.39
C CYS A 185 8.67 1.08 -13.36
N ARG A 186 9.75 1.84 -13.52
CA ARG A 186 10.07 3.00 -12.70
C ARG A 186 8.97 4.05 -12.82
N SER A 187 8.76 4.82 -11.75
CA SER A 187 8.02 6.07 -11.90
C SER A 187 8.88 7.08 -12.66
N ALA A 188 8.25 8.13 -13.19
CA ALA A 188 9.00 9.20 -13.85
C ALA A 188 9.92 9.95 -12.88
N CYS A 189 9.57 10.03 -11.59
CA CYS A 189 10.46 10.63 -10.61
C CYS A 189 11.76 9.82 -10.48
N GLU A 190 11.64 8.49 -10.37
CA GLU A 190 12.79 7.60 -10.22
C GLU A 190 13.68 7.54 -11.47
N ALA A 191 13.07 7.58 -12.65
CA ALA A 191 13.82 7.51 -13.91
C ALA A 191 14.43 8.86 -14.33
N LEU A 192 13.66 9.96 -14.22
CA LEU A 192 14.00 11.24 -14.83
C LEU A 192 14.48 12.28 -13.81
N ARG A 193 14.11 12.12 -12.53
CA ARG A 193 14.53 12.97 -11.40
C ARG A 193 14.22 14.46 -11.56
N GLU A 194 13.26 14.81 -12.41
CA GLU A 194 12.86 16.20 -12.60
C GLU A 194 11.81 16.63 -11.56
N PRO A 195 11.87 17.89 -11.07
CA PRO A 195 10.99 18.35 -9.98
C PRO A 195 9.49 18.19 -10.25
N GLN A 196 9.05 18.30 -11.50
CA GLN A 196 7.65 18.11 -11.89
C GLN A 196 7.17 16.65 -11.82
N TYR A 197 8.08 15.68 -11.89
CA TYR A 197 7.74 14.27 -11.72
C TYR A 197 7.79 13.85 -10.25
N CYS A 198 8.69 14.47 -9.48
CA CYS A 198 8.87 14.21 -8.05
C CYS A 198 8.01 15.08 -7.14
N CYS A 199 7.28 16.06 -7.68
CA CYS A 199 6.54 17.07 -6.93
C CYS A 199 7.39 17.79 -5.87
N THR A 200 8.57 18.26 -6.26
CA THR A 200 9.50 18.99 -5.37
C THR A 200 9.72 20.43 -5.84
N GLY A 201 10.31 21.26 -4.97
CA GLY A 201 10.62 22.66 -5.29
C GLY A 201 9.38 23.45 -5.72
N ALA A 202 9.41 24.03 -6.93
CA ALA A 202 8.30 24.78 -7.51
C ALA A 202 7.03 23.94 -7.77
N TYR A 203 7.14 22.61 -7.73
CA TYR A 203 6.06 21.65 -7.98
C TYR A 203 5.57 20.97 -6.69
N ASN A 204 5.83 21.53 -5.51
CA ASN A 204 5.51 20.89 -4.22
C ASN A 204 4.06 21.03 -3.74
N THR A 205 3.13 21.46 -4.61
CA THR A 205 1.71 21.58 -4.27
C THR A 205 0.82 20.91 -5.31
N PRO A 206 -0.40 20.44 -4.96
CA PRO A 206 -1.33 19.86 -5.93
C PRO A 206 -1.71 20.80 -7.09
N ASN A 207 -1.54 22.11 -6.87
CA ASN A 207 -1.78 23.12 -7.91
C ASN A 207 -0.63 23.24 -8.90
N THR A 208 0.58 22.82 -8.53
CA THR A 208 1.80 22.96 -9.34
C THR A 208 2.29 21.62 -9.88
N CYS A 209 2.22 20.53 -9.11
CA CYS A 209 2.43 19.18 -9.61
C CYS A 209 1.17 18.64 -10.29
N LYS A 210 1.18 18.53 -11.62
CA LYS A 210 0.05 18.03 -12.40
C LYS A 210 0.32 16.63 -12.95
N PRO A 211 -0.73 15.83 -13.23
CA PRO A 211 -0.56 14.55 -13.90
C PRO A 211 0.20 14.69 -15.23
N THR A 212 1.15 13.80 -15.46
CA THR A 212 2.00 13.77 -16.67
C THR A 212 1.62 12.57 -17.55
N PRO A 213 2.11 12.46 -18.81
CA PRO A 213 1.89 11.25 -19.60
C PRO A 213 2.31 9.96 -18.87
N TYR A 214 3.39 10.03 -18.08
CA TYR A 214 3.87 8.89 -17.29
C TYR A 214 2.95 8.54 -16.13
N SER A 215 2.51 9.50 -15.32
CA SER A 215 1.58 9.18 -14.22
C SER A 215 0.22 8.70 -14.75
N LYS A 216 -0.23 9.25 -15.89
CA LYS A 216 -1.44 8.79 -16.59
C LYS A 216 -1.32 7.37 -17.12
N PHE A 217 -0.14 6.89 -17.51
CA PHE A 217 0.06 5.48 -17.87
C PHE A 217 -0.34 4.56 -16.71
N PHE A 218 0.20 4.81 -15.51
CA PHE A 218 -0.17 4.05 -14.31
C PHE A 218 -1.65 4.23 -13.94
N LYS A 219 -2.14 5.48 -13.96
CA LYS A 219 -3.50 5.80 -13.52
C LYS A 219 -4.58 5.18 -14.41
N ASN A 220 -4.37 5.20 -15.73
CA ASN A 220 -5.33 4.65 -16.68
C ASN A 220 -5.46 3.14 -16.55
N ALA A 221 -4.34 2.44 -16.31
CA ALA A 221 -4.36 1.01 -16.09
C ALA A 221 -4.91 0.63 -14.70
N CYS A 222 -4.66 1.47 -13.70
CA CYS A 222 -4.94 1.19 -12.30
C CYS A 222 -5.56 2.40 -11.58
N PRO A 223 -6.84 2.71 -11.83
CA PRO A 223 -7.48 3.94 -11.31
C PRO A 223 -7.69 3.97 -9.79
N LEU A 224 -7.45 2.84 -9.11
CA LEU A 224 -7.57 2.67 -7.66
C LEU A 224 -6.22 2.68 -6.93
N ALA A 225 -5.13 3.00 -7.63
CA ALA A 225 -3.80 3.20 -7.05
C ALA A 225 -3.35 4.67 -7.17
N PHE A 226 -2.43 5.08 -6.30
CA PHE A 226 -1.70 6.35 -6.45
C PHE A 226 -0.70 6.22 -7.60
N SER A 227 -0.71 7.18 -8.52
CA SER A 227 0.16 7.17 -9.71
C SER A 227 1.34 8.16 -9.62
N TYR A 228 1.28 9.13 -8.70
CA TYR A 228 2.33 10.09 -8.39
C TYR A 228 2.08 10.74 -7.02
N ALA A 229 3.08 11.43 -6.46
CA ALA A 229 3.08 11.86 -5.06
C ALA A 229 1.88 12.75 -4.65
N LEU A 230 1.33 13.54 -5.58
CA LEU A 230 0.20 14.44 -5.33
C LEU A 230 -1.01 14.07 -6.19
N ASP A 231 -1.26 12.78 -6.41
CA ASP A 231 -2.43 12.26 -7.13
C ASP A 231 -3.72 12.59 -6.37
N ASP A 232 -4.55 13.45 -6.96
CA ASP A 232 -5.78 14.00 -6.38
C ASP A 232 -7.03 13.24 -6.85
N ASP A 233 -6.90 12.31 -7.80
CA ASP A 233 -8.06 11.72 -8.48
C ASP A 233 -8.82 10.71 -7.60
N ARG A 234 -8.28 10.33 -6.43
CA ARG A 234 -9.04 9.69 -5.34
C ARG A 234 -8.48 10.06 -3.95
N PRO A 235 -9.34 10.19 -2.92
CA PRO A 235 -8.87 10.30 -1.54
C PRO A 235 -8.22 8.98 -1.11
N VAL A 236 -7.21 9.06 -0.25
CA VAL A 236 -6.71 7.92 0.54
C VAL A 236 -7.91 7.13 1.07
N PHE A 237 -7.90 5.80 0.91
CA PHE A 237 -9.05 4.98 1.30
C PHE A 237 -9.12 4.90 2.82
N THR A 238 -10.31 5.16 3.35
CA THR A 238 -10.57 5.14 4.79
C THR A 238 -11.48 3.99 5.14
N CYS A 239 -11.18 3.28 6.24
CA CYS A 239 -12.05 2.26 6.80
C CYS A 239 -12.15 2.36 8.32
N ALA A 240 -13.22 1.80 8.89
CA ALA A 240 -13.19 1.45 10.30
C ALA A 240 -12.08 0.39 10.53
N PRO A 241 -11.49 0.29 11.73
CA PRO A 241 -10.42 -0.65 12.01
C PRO A 241 -10.80 -2.08 11.60
N THR A 242 -9.96 -2.71 10.78
CA THR A 242 -10.26 -4.02 10.19
C THR A 242 -8.98 -4.80 9.89
N ASN A 243 -9.15 -6.05 9.47
CA ASN A 243 -8.10 -6.87 8.89
C ASN A 243 -8.02 -6.63 7.37
N TYR A 244 -6.90 -7.00 6.77
CA TYR A 244 -6.66 -6.78 5.36
C TYR A 244 -6.12 -8.03 4.68
N VAL A 245 -6.63 -8.31 3.50
CA VAL A 245 -6.06 -9.30 2.57
C VAL A 245 -5.23 -8.56 1.54
N ILE A 246 -3.94 -8.86 1.49
CA ILE A 246 -3.00 -8.33 0.50
C ILE A 246 -2.63 -9.44 -0.46
N THR A 247 -2.95 -9.28 -1.73
CA THR A 247 -2.71 -10.32 -2.76
C THR A 247 -1.75 -9.82 -3.82
N PHE A 248 -0.61 -10.51 -3.97
CA PHE A 248 0.30 -10.34 -5.11
C PHE A 248 -0.21 -11.12 -6.33
N CYS A 249 -0.12 -10.49 -7.51
CA CYS A 249 -0.66 -11.02 -8.76
C CYS A 249 -2.10 -11.54 -8.64
N PRO A 250 -3.05 -10.72 -8.14
CA PRO A 250 -4.41 -11.19 -7.97
C PRO A 250 -5.02 -11.57 -9.33
N PRO A 251 -5.97 -12.53 -9.34
CA PRO A 251 -6.64 -12.92 -10.57
C PRO A 251 -7.30 -11.70 -11.20
N LEU A 252 -7.22 -11.61 -12.53
CA LEU A 252 -7.94 -10.57 -13.26
C LEU A 252 -9.44 -10.75 -13.01
N PRO A 253 -10.20 -9.66 -12.81
CA PRO A 253 -11.65 -9.75 -12.73
C PRO A 253 -12.17 -10.39 -14.02
N THR A 254 -12.93 -11.47 -13.90
CA THR A 254 -13.57 -12.10 -15.04
C THR A 254 -14.53 -11.09 -15.67
N ILE A 255 -14.24 -10.68 -16.91
CA ILE A 255 -15.17 -9.89 -17.70
C ILE A 255 -16.31 -10.83 -18.06
N ASN A 256 -17.37 -10.84 -17.26
CA ASN A 256 -18.66 -11.33 -17.73
C ASN A 256 -19.14 -10.35 -18.78
N THR A 257 -18.75 -10.55 -20.03
CA THR A 257 -19.24 -9.78 -21.17
C THR A 257 -20.76 -9.95 -21.19
N PRO A 258 -21.56 -8.88 -20.98
CA PRO A 258 -22.99 -8.97 -21.22
C PRO A 258 -23.16 -9.19 -22.73
N THR A 259 -23.78 -10.29 -23.12
CA THR A 259 -24.27 -10.47 -24.48
C THR A 259 -25.19 -9.31 -24.81
N LYS A 260 -24.71 -8.39 -25.67
CA LYS A 260 -25.54 -7.32 -26.24
C LYS A 260 -26.63 -7.98 -27.10
N ASN A 261 -27.88 -7.93 -26.65
CA ASN A 261 -29.01 -7.90 -27.56
C ASN A 261 -29.17 -6.47 -28.09
N PRO A 262 -29.38 -6.28 -29.41
CA PRO A 262 -29.63 -4.96 -29.98
C PRO A 262 -31.09 -4.54 -29.78
N GLU A 263 -31.33 -3.22 -29.89
CA GLU A 263 -32.63 -2.51 -29.93
C GLU A 263 -33.17 -2.07 -28.54
N ALA A 264 -33.56 -0.83 -28.25
CA ALA A 264 -34.02 0.31 -29.05
C ALA A 264 -33.64 1.68 -28.41
N ALA A 265 -33.84 2.76 -29.17
CA ALA A 265 -33.37 4.12 -28.92
C ALA A 265 -34.35 5.07 -28.17
N ALA A 266 -33.75 6.03 -27.45
CA ALA A 266 -34.13 7.44 -27.21
C ALA A 266 -35.27 7.79 -26.20
N PRO A 267 -35.40 9.07 -25.71
CA PRO A 267 -34.47 10.22 -25.71
C PRO A 267 -34.25 10.93 -24.33
N ALA A 268 -33.47 12.01 -24.40
CA ALA A 268 -32.91 12.92 -23.38
C ALA A 268 -33.86 13.64 -22.39
N GLY A 269 -33.29 14.06 -21.24
CA GLY A 269 -33.82 15.09 -20.34
C GLY A 269 -32.74 15.60 -19.37
N GLY A 270 -32.48 16.91 -19.38
CA GLY A 270 -31.45 17.58 -18.58
C GLY A 270 -31.89 17.97 -17.16
N GLY A 271 -30.91 18.30 -16.32
CA GLY A 271 -31.12 18.89 -15.00
C GLY A 271 -29.80 19.27 -14.32
N GLU A 272 -29.57 20.58 -14.17
CA GLU A 272 -28.53 21.20 -13.33
C GLU A 272 -28.58 20.71 -11.88
N SER A 273 -27.41 20.53 -11.24
CA SER A 273 -27.32 20.44 -9.79
C SER A 273 -26.05 21.13 -9.28
N LEU A 274 -26.26 22.03 -8.31
CA LEU A 274 -25.32 22.98 -7.73
C LEU A 274 -24.33 22.33 -6.76
N ASP A 275 -23.08 22.77 -6.84
CA ASP A 275 -21.92 22.41 -6.02
C ASP A 275 -22.09 22.64 -4.50
N PRO A 276 -21.48 21.76 -3.68
CA PRO A 276 -20.83 22.19 -2.45
C PRO A 276 -19.36 21.70 -2.39
N VAL A 277 -18.53 22.07 -3.37
CA VAL A 277 -17.15 21.56 -3.52
C VAL A 277 -16.11 22.19 -2.56
N SER A 278 -16.42 23.30 -1.89
CA SER A 278 -15.38 24.06 -1.17
C SER A 278 -15.05 23.59 0.25
N LYS A 279 -15.96 22.95 0.99
CA LYS A 279 -15.69 22.48 2.36
C LYS A 279 -15.01 21.11 2.42
N GLY A 280 -15.30 20.23 1.45
CA GLY A 280 -14.67 18.91 1.33
C GLY A 280 -13.18 18.98 0.98
N LYS A 281 -12.75 19.94 0.17
CA LYS A 281 -11.34 20.07 -0.28
C LYS A 281 -10.37 20.42 0.87
N LYS A 282 -10.76 21.27 1.83
CA LYS A 282 -9.89 21.67 2.95
C LYS A 282 -9.65 20.55 3.96
N ASN A 283 -10.67 19.74 4.26
CA ASN A 283 -10.49 18.55 5.11
C ASN A 283 -9.65 17.47 4.41
N ARG A 284 -9.87 17.24 3.11
CA ARG A 284 -9.07 16.30 2.30
C ARG A 284 -7.58 16.68 2.26
N LEU A 285 -7.24 17.97 2.14
CA LEU A 285 -5.86 18.43 2.13
C LEU A 285 -5.16 18.29 3.51
N LYS A 286 -5.89 18.48 4.61
CA LYS A 286 -5.37 18.25 5.97
C LYS A 286 -5.11 16.77 6.25
N ILE A 287 -6.03 15.89 5.83
CA ILE A 287 -5.90 14.43 5.96
C ILE A 287 -4.74 13.92 5.10
N ARG A 288 -4.56 14.44 3.87
CA ARG A 288 -3.41 14.12 3.01
C ARG A 288 -2.09 14.58 3.60
N ARG A 289 -2.02 15.78 4.19
CA ARG A 289 -0.82 16.18 4.94
C ARG A 289 -0.55 15.19 6.07
N ALA A 290 -1.56 14.80 6.85
CA ALA A 290 -1.40 13.81 7.91
C ALA A 290 -0.93 12.44 7.40
N PHE A 291 -1.46 11.95 6.27
CA PHE A 291 -1.07 10.68 5.67
C PHE A 291 0.32 10.74 5.00
N SER A 292 0.61 11.77 4.22
CA SER A 292 1.96 12.03 3.70
C SER A 292 2.98 12.24 4.82
N PHE A 293 2.60 12.84 5.96
CA PHE A 293 3.47 12.96 7.15
C PHE A 293 3.90 11.60 7.71
N PHE A 294 3.15 10.52 7.46
CA PHE A 294 3.55 9.18 7.90
C PHE A 294 4.54 8.51 6.93
N PHE A 295 4.74 9.05 5.72
CA PHE A 295 5.38 8.31 4.63
C PHE A 295 6.44 9.08 3.84
N PHE A 296 6.44 10.41 3.91
CA PHE A 296 7.43 11.31 3.31
C PHE A 296 8.03 12.23 4.39
#